data_AF-A0A9K3L9U6-F1
#
_entry.id   AF-A0A9K3L9U6-F1
#
_cell.length_a   1.000
_cell.length_b   1.000
_cell.length_c   1.000
_cell.angle_alpha   90.00
_cell.angle_beta   90.00
_cell.angle_gamma   90.00
#
_symmetry.space_group_name_H-M   'P 1'
#
loop_
_entity.id
_entity.type
_entity.pdbx_description
1 polymer ?
#
loop_
_entity_poly.entity_id
_entity_poly.type
_entity_poly.pdbx_seq_one_letter_code
_entity_poly.pdbx_strand_id
1 'polypeptide(L)'
;MMNDSTSFLFFACKVAIVCVVFWNQFHHAKGFTTSTTSSHHQQQHQHHLSQRTNLYHTPSSATITILAAATRGMGMGMGTASSTKKNNKKKNGSKPSSSTATATTTSPFDVSASLIRLEKKYDELMLNAAKELQRDEQVDDDNNNNNNKQGSSSTSATTTPMMTSEYVIAARAAVATKTQGKPTIPDWVPIAQMCLRRPESEYQDGASDVMVQMAVSAYCRELSHVASFGAPVFSKIARNQLQYSVESVDSFRKFVYDEVVEGKAKQNQDEVMTKAEARETLGLINNNNINNNTTTNGASDISKSEIKQAYRRLSFDLHPDRFQGTPEECEAAAHQFSKVKIAYETLSSGVRGLDGISWYESLGGRARTGFVGPVNLLPLAAAQEHLSRHKAEGAICGLDPVLVQSFVARHLRSE
;
A
#
# COMPACT_ATOMS: atom_id res chain seq x y z
N MET A 1 -51.55 35.70 -9.24
CA MET A 1 -50.69 34.64 -9.81
C MET A 1 -49.88 35.26 -10.93
N MET A 2 -48.64 35.65 -10.66
CA MET A 2 -47.71 36.23 -11.64
C MET A 2 -46.34 35.55 -11.47
N ASN A 3 -45.93 34.85 -12.52
CA ASN A 3 -44.58 34.60 -13.04
C ASN A 3 -43.41 34.33 -12.08
N ASP A 4 -43.20 33.06 -11.72
CA ASP A 4 -41.96 32.53 -11.12
C ASP A 4 -40.92 32.05 -12.16
N SER A 5 -41.23 32.09 -13.46
CA SER A 5 -40.37 31.50 -14.49
C SER A 5 -39.14 32.34 -14.88
N THR A 6 -39.04 33.60 -14.45
CA THR A 6 -37.89 34.46 -14.77
C THR A 6 -36.70 34.24 -13.85
N SER A 7 -36.93 33.79 -12.60
CA SER A 7 -35.86 33.64 -11.61
C SER A 7 -34.90 32.47 -11.92
N PHE A 8 -35.41 31.41 -12.55
CA PHE A 8 -34.61 30.23 -12.90
C PHE A 8 -33.59 30.50 -14.01
N LEU A 9 -33.94 31.36 -14.97
CA LEU A 9 -33.06 31.70 -16.09
C LEU A 9 -31.86 32.54 -15.63
N PHE A 10 -32.05 33.44 -14.67
CA PHE A 10 -30.95 34.23 -14.09
C PHE A 10 -29.99 33.39 -13.24
N PHE A 11 -30.48 32.32 -12.59
CA PHE A 11 -29.62 31.42 -11.83
C PHE A 11 -28.75 30.56 -12.75
N ALA A 12 -29.32 30.04 -13.84
CA ALA A 12 -28.59 29.24 -14.83
C ALA A 12 -27.47 30.05 -15.53
N CYS A 13 -27.72 31.32 -15.90
CA CYS A 13 -26.69 32.18 -16.50
C CYS A 13 -25.53 32.50 -15.54
N LYS A 14 -25.79 32.67 -14.23
CA LYS A 14 -24.73 32.94 -13.26
C LYS A 14 -23.81 31.73 -13.05
N VAL A 15 -24.35 30.51 -13.06
CA VAL A 15 -23.55 29.28 -12.95
C VAL A 15 -22.67 29.09 -14.18
N ALA A 16 -23.18 29.37 -15.39
CA ALA A 16 -22.40 29.24 -16.62
C ALA A 16 -21.20 30.21 -16.67
N ILE A 17 -21.36 31.45 -16.19
CA ILE A 17 -20.28 32.45 -16.17
C ILE A 17 -19.16 32.04 -15.18
N VAL A 18 -19.52 31.48 -14.02
CA VAL A 18 -18.52 30.99 -13.04
C VAL A 18 -17.72 29.82 -13.61
N CYS A 19 -18.35 28.91 -14.37
CA CYS A 19 -17.66 27.79 -14.99
C CYS A 19 -16.68 28.23 -16.09
N VAL A 20 -16.99 29.26 -16.88
CA VAL A 20 -16.09 29.77 -17.94
C VAL A 20 -14.87 30.49 -17.34
N VAL A 21 -15.05 31.23 -16.24
CA VAL A 21 -13.92 31.88 -15.54
C VAL A 21 -12.98 30.85 -14.91
N PHE A 22 -13.54 29.79 -14.30
CA PHE A 22 -12.72 28.70 -13.73
C PHE A 22 -11.97 27.90 -14.79
N TRP A 23 -12.56 27.69 -15.97
CA TRP A 23 -11.93 26.97 -17.07
C TRP A 23 -10.72 27.73 -17.66
N ASN A 24 -10.83 29.05 -17.81
CA ASN A 24 -9.73 29.87 -18.34
C ASN A 24 -8.55 30.00 -17.36
N GLN A 25 -8.78 29.90 -16.05
CA GLN A 25 -7.72 30.00 -15.06
C GLN A 25 -6.88 28.72 -14.94
N PHE A 26 -7.41 27.57 -15.40
CA PHE A 26 -6.71 26.29 -15.36
C PHE A 26 -5.74 26.08 -16.54
N HIS A 27 -5.92 26.81 -17.65
CA HIS A 27 -5.10 26.64 -18.86
C HIS A 27 -3.85 27.53 -18.95
N HIS A 28 -3.68 28.50 -18.04
CA HIS A 28 -2.53 29.42 -18.05
C HIS A 28 -1.33 29.01 -17.17
N ALA A 29 -1.38 27.85 -16.51
CA ALA A 29 -0.27 27.35 -15.69
C ALA A 29 0.60 26.31 -16.44
N LYS A 30 1.29 26.73 -17.51
CA LYS A 30 2.40 25.98 -18.10
C LYS A 30 3.52 26.95 -18.48
N GLY A 31 4.57 26.96 -17.66
CA GLY A 31 5.78 27.73 -17.92
C GLY A 31 6.79 27.53 -16.80
N PHE A 32 7.48 26.38 -16.80
CA PHE A 32 8.72 26.22 -16.04
C PHE A 32 9.78 25.67 -16.99
N THR A 33 10.73 26.55 -17.35
CA THR A 33 11.86 26.28 -18.23
C THR A 33 13.00 25.67 -17.42
N THR A 34 13.60 24.61 -17.95
CA THR A 34 14.80 23.96 -17.43
C THR A 34 16.05 24.76 -17.75
N SER A 35 16.80 25.16 -16.73
CA SER A 35 18.14 25.74 -16.88
C SER A 35 19.18 24.62 -16.84
N THR A 36 19.88 24.44 -17.97
CA THR A 36 21.05 23.59 -18.14
C THR A 36 22.29 24.29 -17.57
N THR A 37 22.94 23.68 -16.58
CA THR A 37 24.32 24.02 -16.21
C THR A 37 25.21 22.81 -16.47
N SER A 38 26.15 23.00 -17.40
CA SER A 38 27.23 22.06 -17.70
C SER A 38 28.31 22.17 -16.63
N SER A 39 28.78 21.03 -16.13
CA SER A 39 30.06 20.96 -15.42
C SER A 39 30.85 19.77 -15.90
N HIS A 40 32.01 20.12 -16.43
CA HIS A 40 33.07 19.32 -17.02
C HIS A 40 33.93 18.73 -15.88
N HIS A 41 34.07 17.40 -15.76
CA HIS A 41 35.21 16.84 -15.02
C HIS A 41 35.60 15.40 -15.42
N GLN A 42 36.70 15.34 -16.17
CA GLN A 42 37.87 14.44 -16.11
C GLN A 42 37.75 12.95 -15.74
N GLN A 43 38.20 12.13 -16.69
CA GLN A 43 38.65 10.73 -16.59
C GLN A 43 39.88 10.55 -15.67
N GLN A 44 40.01 9.40 -15.00
CA GLN A 44 41.06 8.38 -15.28
C GLN A 44 41.11 7.21 -14.26
N HIS A 45 41.30 5.99 -14.82
CA HIS A 45 42.05 4.80 -14.33
C HIS A 45 41.69 4.13 -12.97
N GLN A 46 41.81 2.82 -12.72
CA GLN A 46 42.17 1.58 -13.45
C GLN A 46 41.82 0.34 -12.54
N HIS A 47 41.44 -0.79 -13.18
CA HIS A 47 41.82 -2.21 -12.97
C HIS A 47 41.80 -3.00 -11.61
N HIS A 48 41.06 -4.14 -11.66
CA HIS A 48 41.44 -5.56 -11.39
C HIS A 48 41.31 -6.30 -10.02
N LEU A 49 40.68 -7.50 -10.10
CA LEU A 49 40.84 -8.79 -9.33
C LEU A 49 40.49 -8.77 -7.82
N SER A 50 40.01 -9.82 -7.13
CA SER A 50 39.35 -11.12 -7.41
C SER A 50 39.02 -11.76 -6.04
N GLN A 51 38.01 -12.64 -6.02
CA GLN A 51 37.85 -13.84 -5.15
C GLN A 51 37.48 -13.76 -3.64
N ARG A 52 36.34 -14.42 -3.36
CA ARG A 52 36.00 -15.35 -2.24
C ARG A 52 36.16 -14.90 -0.78
N THR A 53 35.05 -14.94 -0.03
CA THR A 53 34.74 -15.98 0.98
C THR A 53 33.26 -15.96 1.38
N ASN A 54 32.70 -17.14 1.65
CA ASN A 54 31.41 -17.37 2.32
C ASN A 54 31.59 -17.12 3.82
N LEU A 55 30.65 -16.43 4.48
CA LEU A 55 30.31 -16.63 5.89
C LEU A 55 28.99 -15.90 6.22
N TYR A 56 28.16 -16.60 7.00
CA TYR A 56 26.83 -16.25 7.49
C TYR A 56 26.59 -14.74 7.69
N HIS A 57 25.67 -14.20 6.89
CA HIS A 57 25.08 -12.88 7.12
C HIS A 57 23.71 -13.08 7.76
N THR A 58 23.62 -12.87 9.06
CA THR A 58 22.38 -12.42 9.70
C THR A 58 22.14 -10.99 9.21
N PRO A 59 21.04 -10.67 8.52
CA PRO A 59 20.78 -9.29 8.16
C PRO A 59 20.49 -8.53 9.45
N SER A 60 21.37 -7.58 9.77
CA SER A 60 21.06 -6.45 10.65
C SER A 60 19.78 -5.80 10.11
N SER A 61 18.66 -6.09 10.77
CA SER A 61 17.36 -5.56 10.40
C SER A 61 17.29 -4.12 10.90
N ALA A 62 17.80 -3.19 10.09
CA ALA A 62 17.42 -1.80 10.23
C ALA A 62 15.92 -1.72 9.94
N THR A 63 15.11 -1.69 11.00
CA THR A 63 13.67 -1.43 10.96
C THR A 63 13.45 -0.03 10.40
N ILE A 64 13.41 0.07 9.07
CA ILE A 64 12.98 1.27 8.35
C ILE A 64 11.46 1.20 8.35
N THR A 65 10.83 1.99 9.24
CA THR A 65 9.40 2.31 9.13
C THR A 65 9.15 2.78 7.70
N ILE A 66 8.35 2.03 6.93
CA ILE A 66 7.89 2.47 5.61
C ILE A 66 7.04 3.71 5.87
N LEU A 67 7.65 4.87 5.62
CA LEU A 67 7.21 6.16 6.16
C LEU A 67 5.71 6.37 5.91
N ALA A 68 4.93 6.41 6.99
CA ALA A 68 3.61 7.02 6.98
C ALA A 68 3.82 8.51 6.69
N ALA A 69 3.67 8.91 5.43
CA ALA A 69 3.72 10.30 5.03
C ALA A 69 2.44 11.00 5.54
N ALA A 70 2.52 11.60 6.72
CA ALA A 70 1.59 12.63 7.15
C ALA A 70 2.38 13.87 7.61
N THR A 71 2.39 14.85 6.71
CA THR A 71 2.43 16.28 7.01
C THR A 71 1.94 16.62 8.43
N ARG A 72 2.82 17.18 9.27
CA ARG A 72 2.66 18.40 10.09
C ARG A 72 3.69 18.40 11.21
N GLY A 73 4.63 19.34 11.13
CA GLY A 73 5.53 19.64 12.22
C GLY A 73 4.77 20.15 13.44
N MET A 74 5.24 19.76 14.62
CA MET A 74 5.20 20.58 15.83
C MET A 74 6.43 20.23 16.66
N GLY A 75 7.32 21.21 16.80
CA GLY A 75 8.49 21.13 17.66
C GLY A 75 8.08 21.01 19.12
N MET A 76 8.76 20.13 19.86
CA MET A 76 8.68 20.10 21.31
C MET A 76 9.78 20.99 21.89
N GLY A 77 9.41 22.26 22.10
CA GLY A 77 10.15 23.16 22.97
C GLY A 77 9.83 22.85 24.42
N MET A 78 10.84 22.38 25.15
CA MET A 78 10.80 22.14 26.59
C MET A 78 10.86 23.50 27.31
N GLY A 79 9.78 23.90 27.97
CA GLY A 79 9.70 25.18 28.68
C GLY A 79 8.89 25.02 29.96
N THR A 80 9.59 24.84 31.07
CA THR A 80 9.07 24.85 32.44
C THR A 80 8.75 26.29 32.88
N ALA A 81 7.50 26.55 33.26
CA ALA A 81 7.17 27.70 34.09
C ALA A 81 5.89 27.45 34.89
N SER A 82 6.07 27.20 36.18
CA SER A 82 5.07 27.30 37.23
C SER A 82 4.51 28.73 37.34
N SER A 83 3.20 28.91 37.53
CA SER A 83 2.70 29.93 38.48
C SER A 83 1.20 29.83 38.81
N THR A 84 0.93 29.88 40.11
CA THR A 84 -0.21 30.51 40.83
C THR A 84 -1.67 30.08 40.62
N LYS A 85 -2.08 29.21 41.56
CA LYS A 85 -3.31 29.27 42.38
C LYS A 85 -3.93 30.69 42.52
N LYS A 86 -5.23 30.82 42.23
CA LYS A 86 -6.09 31.84 42.87
C LYS A 86 -7.51 31.32 43.09
N ASN A 87 -7.87 31.19 44.38
CA ASN A 87 -9.19 30.85 44.89
C ASN A 87 -10.13 32.06 44.88
N ASN A 88 -11.43 31.76 44.69
CA ASN A 88 -12.65 32.32 45.31
C ASN A 88 -13.69 32.80 44.29
N LYS A 89 -14.92 32.25 44.31
CA LYS A 89 -16.04 32.74 45.16
C LYS A 89 -17.34 31.94 44.92
N LYS A 90 -18.13 31.87 46.00
CA LYS A 90 -19.33 31.06 46.31
C LYS A 90 -20.64 31.45 45.60
N LYS A 91 -21.49 30.42 45.41
CA LYS A 91 -22.96 30.26 45.63
C LYS A 91 -24.00 31.17 44.94
N ASN A 92 -24.83 30.56 44.09
CA ASN A 92 -26.30 30.32 44.21
C ASN A 92 -26.72 29.58 42.90
N GLY A 93 -27.53 28.53 42.84
CA GLY A 93 -28.67 28.14 43.66
C GLY A 93 -29.91 28.05 42.76
N SER A 94 -30.03 27.01 41.92
CA SER A 94 -31.31 26.64 41.27
C SER A 94 -31.30 25.17 40.83
N LYS A 95 -32.23 24.40 41.40
CA LYS A 95 -32.64 23.05 40.97
C LYS A 95 -33.15 23.10 39.52
N PRO A 96 -33.05 21.98 38.79
CA PRO A 96 -34.30 21.29 38.51
C PRO A 96 -34.19 19.78 38.73
N SER A 97 -35.10 19.28 39.56
CA SER A 97 -35.51 17.88 39.59
C SER A 97 -36.50 17.65 38.45
N SER A 98 -36.06 16.98 37.40
CA SER A 98 -36.94 16.21 36.51
C SER A 98 -36.15 15.03 35.97
N SER A 99 -36.38 13.90 36.62
CA SER A 99 -35.94 12.57 36.21
C SER A 99 -36.70 12.16 34.95
N THR A 100 -36.18 12.57 33.80
CA THR A 100 -36.45 11.89 32.53
C THR A 100 -35.19 11.11 32.23
N ALA A 101 -35.28 9.78 32.21
CA ALA A 101 -34.18 8.89 31.88
C ALA A 101 -33.59 9.29 30.53
N THR A 102 -32.49 10.04 30.58
CA THR A 102 -31.69 10.38 29.40
C THR A 102 -31.11 9.06 28.91
N ALA A 103 -31.71 8.51 27.85
CA ALA A 103 -31.07 7.50 27.04
C ALA A 103 -29.63 7.97 26.83
N THR A 104 -28.66 7.21 27.31
CA THR A 104 -27.24 7.43 27.05
C THR A 104 -27.07 7.34 25.55
N THR A 105 -27.22 8.47 24.87
CA THR A 105 -26.87 8.63 23.47
C THR A 105 -25.36 8.48 23.41
N THR A 106 -24.90 7.23 23.31
CA THR A 106 -23.51 6.90 23.01
C THR A 106 -23.14 7.71 21.78
N SER A 107 -22.24 8.67 21.96
CA SER A 107 -21.74 9.48 20.85
C SER A 107 -21.28 8.55 19.73
N PRO A 108 -21.52 8.90 18.45
CA PRO A 108 -21.11 8.06 17.34
C PRO A 108 -19.60 7.78 17.42
N PHE A 109 -19.20 6.57 17.06
CA PHE A 109 -17.80 6.17 17.07
C PHE A 109 -16.99 7.01 16.09
N ASP A 110 -16.01 7.76 16.61
CA ASP A 110 -15.10 8.57 15.81
C ASP A 110 -13.90 7.73 15.34
N VAL A 111 -13.95 7.32 14.08
CA VAL A 111 -12.91 6.48 13.45
C VAL A 111 -11.59 7.23 13.32
N SER A 112 -11.62 8.54 13.04
CA SER A 112 -10.40 9.34 12.88
C SER A 112 -9.68 9.52 14.21
N ALA A 113 -10.42 9.77 15.30
CA ALA A 113 -9.83 9.77 16.64
C ALA A 113 -9.33 8.38 17.07
N SER A 114 -9.97 7.30 16.62
CA SER A 114 -9.48 5.92 16.82
C SER A 114 -8.12 5.71 16.13
N LEU A 115 -8.00 6.10 14.87
CA LEU A 115 -6.77 5.96 14.09
C LEU A 115 -5.58 6.70 14.70
N ILE A 116 -5.76 7.95 15.15
CA ILE A 116 -4.69 8.70 15.82
C ILE A 116 -4.19 7.97 17.08
N ARG A 117 -5.09 7.29 17.82
CA ARG A 117 -4.69 6.48 18.98
C ARG A 117 -3.96 5.21 18.56
N LEU A 118 -4.38 4.58 17.47
CA LEU A 118 -3.75 3.37 16.95
C LEU A 118 -2.36 3.67 16.37
N GLU A 119 -2.16 4.79 15.68
CA GLU A 119 -0.83 5.22 15.21
C GLU A 119 0.13 5.44 16.37
N LYS A 120 -0.29 6.14 17.44
CA LYS A 120 0.53 6.29 18.64
C LYS A 120 0.84 4.95 19.31
N LYS A 121 -0.14 4.06 19.36
CA LYS A 121 0.03 2.71 19.91
C LYS A 121 0.99 1.88 19.05
N TYR A 122 0.96 2.05 17.74
CA TYR A 122 1.89 1.41 16.82
C TYR A 122 3.33 1.79 17.16
N ASP A 123 3.62 3.09 17.27
CA ASP A 123 4.95 3.59 17.63
C ASP A 123 5.40 3.08 19.01
N GLU A 124 4.48 3.03 19.98
CA GLU A 124 4.75 2.49 21.31
C GLU A 124 5.13 1.00 21.28
N LEU A 125 4.36 0.17 20.55
CA LEU A 125 4.63 -1.26 20.42
C LEU A 125 5.98 -1.51 19.76
N MET A 126 6.29 -0.77 18.69
CA MET A 126 7.58 -0.88 18.00
C MET A 126 8.76 -0.43 18.86
N LEU A 127 8.61 0.67 19.61
CA LEU A 127 9.63 1.13 20.54
C LEU A 127 9.86 0.12 21.67
N ASN A 128 8.80 -0.50 22.18
CA ASN A 128 8.90 -1.52 23.22
C ASN A 128 9.60 -2.78 22.69
N ALA A 129 9.29 -3.22 21.47
CA ALA A 129 9.96 -4.35 20.82
C ALA A 129 11.47 -4.09 20.65
N ALA A 130 11.85 -2.90 20.19
CA ALA A 130 13.26 -2.53 20.04
C ALA A 130 14.02 -2.52 21.39
N LYS A 131 13.38 -2.04 22.47
CA LYS A 131 13.96 -2.06 23.82
C LYS A 131 14.09 -3.48 24.40
N GLU A 132 13.20 -4.39 24.03
CA GLU A 132 13.23 -5.79 24.45
C GLU A 132 14.42 -6.50 23.79
N LEU A 133 14.58 -6.35 22.47
CA LEU A 133 15.74 -6.87 21.73
C LEU A 133 17.08 -6.37 22.28
N GLN A 134 17.21 -5.07 22.58
CA GLN A 134 18.44 -4.52 23.16
C GLN A 134 18.75 -5.07 24.56
N ARG A 135 17.72 -5.38 25.34
CA ARG A 135 17.90 -5.95 26.68
C ARG A 135 18.42 -7.39 26.58
N ASP A 136 17.88 -8.15 25.65
CA ASP A 136 18.27 -9.56 25.45
C ASP A 136 19.72 -9.65 24.96
N GLU A 137 20.14 -8.77 24.04
CA GLU A 137 21.54 -8.67 23.58
C GLU A 137 22.51 -8.32 24.72
N GLN A 138 22.14 -7.41 25.62
CA GLN A 138 23.01 -6.98 26.71
C GLN A 138 23.22 -8.07 27.78
N VAL A 139 22.24 -8.95 27.99
CA VAL A 139 22.34 -10.06 28.95
C VAL A 139 23.35 -11.12 28.48
N ASP A 140 23.51 -11.31 27.18
CA ASP A 140 24.44 -12.28 26.62
C ASP A 140 25.91 -11.84 26.75
N ASP A 141 26.19 -10.54 26.65
CA ASP A 141 27.54 -9.98 26.80
C ASP A 141 28.05 -9.98 28.26
N ASP A 142 27.18 -9.68 29.23
CA ASP A 142 27.55 -9.61 30.65
C ASP A 142 27.80 -11.00 31.27
N ASN A 143 27.18 -12.06 30.72
CA ASN A 143 27.37 -13.44 31.18
C ASN A 143 28.73 -14.04 30.77
N ASN A 144 29.41 -13.48 29.77
CA ASN A 144 30.68 -14.03 29.29
C ASN A 144 31.91 -13.49 30.06
N ASN A 145 31.73 -12.51 30.96
CA ASN A 145 32.84 -11.85 31.66
C ASN A 145 32.88 -12.08 33.19
N ASN A 146 31.96 -12.88 33.74
CA ASN A 146 31.84 -13.08 35.19
C ASN A 146 31.83 -14.56 35.60
N ASN A 147 32.99 -15.22 35.48
CA ASN A 147 33.20 -16.58 36.01
C ASN A 147 33.33 -16.66 37.55
N ASN A 148 32.90 -15.64 38.33
CA ASN A 148 33.12 -15.70 39.78
C ASN A 148 32.19 -14.85 40.69
N LYS A 149 30.87 -14.92 40.51
CA LYS A 149 29.95 -14.47 41.58
C LYS A 149 28.61 -15.21 41.58
N GLN A 150 28.58 -16.30 42.32
CA GLN A 150 27.35 -16.91 42.80
C GLN A 150 26.57 -15.91 43.67
N GLY A 151 25.28 -15.79 43.38
CA GLY A 151 24.29 -15.38 44.38
C GLY A 151 23.67 -14.00 44.13
N SER A 152 22.57 -13.98 43.37
CA SER A 152 21.31 -13.37 43.80
C SER A 152 20.29 -13.47 42.68
N SER A 153 19.54 -14.58 42.67
CA SER A 153 18.27 -14.80 41.99
C SER A 153 17.43 -13.51 41.97
N SER A 154 17.28 -12.86 40.82
CA SER A 154 16.23 -13.11 39.83
C SER A 154 14.87 -13.36 40.49
N THR A 155 14.17 -12.27 40.78
CA THR A 155 12.71 -12.26 40.89
C THR A 155 12.12 -12.55 39.50
N SER A 156 12.25 -13.81 39.07
CA SER A 156 11.66 -14.35 37.84
C SER A 156 10.17 -14.55 38.05
N ALA A 157 9.43 -13.43 38.11
CA ALA A 157 8.01 -13.48 37.87
C ALA A 157 7.82 -14.09 36.48
N THR A 158 7.15 -15.24 36.44
CA THR A 158 6.88 -16.10 35.27
C THR A 158 6.14 -15.33 34.18
N THR A 159 6.85 -14.44 33.50
CA THR A 159 6.29 -13.58 32.46
C THR A 159 6.45 -14.36 31.16
N THR A 160 5.33 -14.78 30.59
CA THR A 160 5.31 -15.44 29.28
C THR A 160 6.06 -14.56 28.27
N PRO A 161 7.00 -15.11 27.48
CA PRO A 161 7.71 -14.32 26.48
C PRO A 161 6.70 -13.71 25.51
N MET A 162 6.85 -12.42 25.26
CA MET A 162 6.02 -11.66 24.34
C MET A 162 6.83 -11.40 23.08
N MET A 163 6.18 -11.47 21.94
CA MET A 163 6.77 -11.15 20.65
C MET A 163 5.94 -10.09 19.94
N THR A 164 6.61 -9.32 19.09
CA THR A 164 5.98 -8.29 18.27
C THR A 164 6.25 -8.59 16.80
N SER A 165 5.21 -8.64 15.97
CA SER A 165 5.29 -8.89 14.54
C SER A 165 4.62 -7.79 13.73
N GLU A 166 5.16 -7.52 12.55
CA GLU A 166 4.64 -6.53 11.61
C GLU A 166 4.06 -7.19 10.36
N TYR A 167 2.91 -6.67 9.92
CA TYR A 167 2.16 -7.18 8.79
C TYR A 167 1.71 -6.02 7.89
N VAL A 168 1.57 -6.30 6.60
CA VAL A 168 0.90 -5.40 5.65
C VAL A 168 -0.50 -5.94 5.36
N ILE A 169 -1.50 -5.06 5.49
CA ILE A 169 -2.88 -5.35 5.17
C ILE A 169 -3.20 -4.78 3.80
N ALA A 170 -3.75 -5.61 2.92
CA ALA A 170 -4.27 -5.17 1.64
C ALA A 170 -5.80 -5.34 1.59
N ALA A 171 -6.46 -4.51 0.79
CA ALA A 171 -7.90 -4.52 0.63
C ALA A 171 -8.30 -4.63 -0.85
N ARG A 172 -9.45 -5.26 -1.08
CA ARG A 172 -10.13 -5.29 -2.37
C ARG A 172 -11.64 -5.30 -2.21
N ALA A 173 -12.36 -4.94 -3.26
CA ALA A 173 -13.77 -5.24 -3.38
C ALA A 173 -13.97 -6.74 -3.59
N ALA A 174 -14.83 -7.36 -2.79
CA ALA A 174 -15.39 -8.67 -3.09
C ALA A 174 -16.02 -8.63 -4.48
N VAL A 175 -15.80 -9.68 -5.27
CA VAL A 175 -16.39 -9.81 -6.60
C VAL A 175 -17.91 -10.00 -6.44
N ALA A 176 -18.63 -8.89 -6.34
CA ALA A 176 -20.09 -8.91 -6.41
C ALA A 176 -20.47 -9.27 -7.85
N THR A 177 -21.37 -10.24 -8.00
CA THR A 177 -21.98 -10.66 -9.26
C THR A 177 -22.41 -9.46 -10.10
N LYS A 178 -21.61 -9.09 -11.11
CA LYS A 178 -21.88 -8.13 -12.21
C LYS A 178 -23.04 -7.13 -11.95
N THR A 179 -23.00 -6.35 -10.88
CA THR A 179 -23.88 -5.17 -10.78
C THR A 179 -23.25 -4.08 -11.63
N GLN A 180 -23.76 -3.95 -12.85
CA GLN A 180 -23.29 -2.99 -13.85
C GLN A 180 -23.18 -1.58 -13.25
N GLY A 181 -22.01 -0.95 -13.40
CA GLY A 181 -21.81 0.49 -13.16
C GLY A 181 -21.26 0.91 -11.80
N LYS A 182 -20.95 -0.01 -10.87
CA LYS A 182 -20.24 0.36 -9.63
C LYS A 182 -18.72 0.19 -9.81
N PRO A 183 -17.89 1.18 -9.40
CA PRO A 183 -16.45 1.02 -9.41
C PRO A 183 -16.07 -0.12 -8.46
N THR A 184 -15.39 -1.13 -9.00
CA THR A 184 -14.85 -2.24 -8.22
C THR A 184 -13.33 -2.16 -8.21
N ILE A 185 -12.71 -2.60 -7.12
CA ILE A 185 -11.26 -2.78 -7.03
C ILE A 185 -11.05 -4.27 -6.81
N PRO A 186 -10.96 -5.08 -7.87
CA PRO A 186 -10.94 -6.53 -7.79
C PRO A 186 -9.55 -7.09 -7.46
N ASP A 187 -8.52 -6.24 -7.53
CA ASP A 187 -7.14 -6.57 -7.19
C ASP A 187 -6.81 -6.15 -5.75
N TRP A 188 -5.82 -6.77 -5.12
CA TRP A 188 -5.39 -6.37 -3.78
C TRP A 188 -4.58 -5.08 -3.81
N VAL A 189 -4.92 -4.16 -2.91
CA VAL A 189 -4.24 -2.88 -2.74
C VAL A 189 -3.71 -2.80 -1.31
N PRO A 190 -2.39 -2.67 -1.08
CA PRO A 190 -1.85 -2.49 0.26
C PRO A 190 -2.36 -1.16 0.81
N ILE A 191 -2.93 -1.15 2.02
CA ILE A 191 -3.59 0.03 2.61
C ILE A 191 -3.03 0.42 3.97
N ALA A 192 -2.55 -0.54 4.76
CA ALA A 192 -2.16 -0.31 6.15
C ALA A 192 -1.01 -1.24 6.54
N GLN A 193 -0.23 -0.81 7.53
CA GLN A 193 0.67 -1.67 8.27
C GLN A 193 0.06 -1.93 9.65
N MET A 194 0.22 -3.15 10.14
CA MET A 194 -0.29 -3.60 11.43
C MET A 194 0.85 -4.17 12.26
N CYS A 195 0.93 -3.72 13.51
CA CYS A 195 1.81 -4.28 14.52
C CYS A 195 0.98 -5.12 15.48
N LEU A 196 1.43 -6.33 15.79
CA LEU A 196 0.76 -7.27 16.68
C LEU A 196 1.75 -7.76 17.74
N ARG A 197 1.48 -7.41 19.00
CA ARG A 197 2.19 -7.91 20.17
C ARG A 197 1.38 -9.01 20.85
N ARG A 198 1.99 -10.16 21.12
CA ARG A 198 1.30 -11.35 21.67
C ARG A 198 2.28 -12.29 22.37
N PRO A 199 1.80 -13.26 23.17
CA PRO A 199 2.65 -14.34 23.66
C PRO A 199 3.27 -15.13 22.50
N GLU A 200 4.53 -15.52 22.64
CA GLU A 200 5.25 -16.30 21.63
C GLU A 200 4.61 -17.68 21.38
N SER A 201 3.98 -18.26 22.40
CA SER A 201 3.23 -19.53 22.28
C SER A 201 2.01 -19.44 21.36
N GLU A 202 1.52 -18.24 21.07
CA GLU A 202 0.38 -17.98 20.18
C GLU A 202 0.84 -17.59 18.76
N TYR A 203 2.15 -17.63 18.50
CA TYR A 203 2.69 -17.41 17.17
C TYR A 203 2.38 -18.57 16.25
N GLN A 204 1.92 -18.25 15.06
CA GLN A 204 1.86 -19.19 13.96
C GLN A 204 2.40 -18.47 12.73
N ASP A 205 3.31 -19.14 12.03
CA ASP A 205 3.85 -18.57 10.80
C ASP A 205 2.83 -18.65 9.66
N GLY A 206 2.69 -17.56 8.91
CA GLY A 206 1.87 -17.50 7.71
C GLY A 206 0.34 -17.40 7.91
N ALA A 207 -0.38 -17.97 6.95
CA ALA A 207 -1.81 -17.74 6.68
C ALA A 207 -2.81 -18.21 7.72
N SER A 208 -2.43 -19.16 8.57
CA SER A 208 -3.32 -19.79 9.55
C SER A 208 -3.38 -19.02 10.86
N ASP A 209 -2.69 -17.89 10.96
CA ASP A 209 -2.55 -17.15 12.19
C ASP A 209 -3.88 -16.54 12.67
N VAL A 210 -4.47 -17.23 13.65
CA VAL A 210 -5.75 -16.85 14.26
C VAL A 210 -5.66 -15.46 14.89
N MET A 211 -4.54 -15.09 15.50
CA MET A 211 -4.41 -13.79 16.16
C MET A 211 -4.40 -12.64 15.16
N VAL A 212 -3.77 -12.85 14.00
CA VAL A 212 -3.80 -11.90 12.89
C VAL A 212 -5.23 -11.75 12.38
N GLN A 213 -5.97 -12.84 12.22
CA GLN A 213 -7.38 -12.80 11.83
C GLN A 213 -8.24 -12.03 12.86
N MET A 214 -8.02 -12.25 14.16
CA MET A 214 -8.71 -11.51 15.23
C MET A 214 -8.37 -10.02 15.17
N ALA A 215 -7.10 -9.67 15.00
CA ALA A 215 -6.65 -8.27 14.90
C ALA A 215 -7.29 -7.57 13.68
N VAL A 216 -7.26 -8.17 12.50
CA VAL A 216 -7.91 -7.63 11.30
C VAL A 216 -9.42 -7.46 11.51
N SER A 217 -10.06 -8.43 12.15
CA SER A 217 -11.49 -8.35 12.48
C SER A 217 -11.80 -7.21 13.47
N ALA A 218 -10.94 -7.00 14.47
CA ALA A 218 -11.08 -5.95 15.47
C ALA A 218 -10.93 -4.55 14.87
N TYR A 219 -10.05 -4.37 13.88
CA TYR A 219 -9.75 -3.07 13.26
C TYR A 219 -10.38 -2.86 11.88
N CYS A 220 -11.33 -3.70 11.46
CA CYS A 220 -11.92 -3.63 10.12
C CYS A 220 -12.57 -2.27 9.80
N ARG A 221 -13.12 -1.57 10.81
CA ARG A 221 -13.71 -0.24 10.64
C ARG A 221 -12.66 0.81 10.27
N GLU A 222 -11.56 0.81 11.00
CA GLU A 222 -10.40 1.66 10.78
C GLU A 222 -9.70 1.33 9.46
N LEU A 223 -9.52 0.04 9.13
CA LEU A 223 -8.95 -0.41 7.86
C LEU A 223 -9.76 0.10 6.65
N SER A 224 -11.09 0.05 6.71
CA SER A 224 -11.94 0.62 5.65
C SER A 224 -11.75 2.14 5.51
N HIS A 225 -11.55 2.85 6.61
CA HIS A 225 -11.33 4.28 6.59
C HIS A 225 -9.96 4.63 6.00
N VAL A 226 -8.91 3.92 6.41
CA VAL A 226 -7.55 4.05 5.85
C VAL A 226 -7.54 3.76 4.35
N ALA A 227 -8.25 2.73 3.89
CA ALA A 227 -8.39 2.45 2.46
C ALA A 227 -9.01 3.63 1.69
N SER A 228 -10.06 4.23 2.26
CA SER A 228 -10.74 5.40 1.68
C SER A 228 -9.89 6.65 1.67
N PHE A 229 -9.04 6.82 2.70
CA PHE A 229 -8.08 7.91 2.81
C PHE A 229 -6.96 7.75 1.78
N GLY A 230 -6.40 6.55 1.64
CA GLY A 230 -5.34 6.26 0.68
C GLY A 230 -5.79 6.33 -0.78
N ALA A 231 -7.02 5.89 -1.07
CA ALA A 231 -7.62 6.03 -2.40
C ALA A 231 -9.15 6.26 -2.32
N PRO A 232 -9.67 7.42 -2.79
CA PRO A 232 -11.08 7.79 -2.66
C PRO A 232 -12.09 6.80 -3.28
N VAL A 233 -11.65 5.95 -4.22
CA VAL A 233 -12.51 4.92 -4.82
C VAL A 233 -13.05 3.93 -3.78
N PHE A 234 -12.31 3.66 -2.70
CA PHE A 234 -12.76 2.79 -1.60
C PHE A 234 -13.95 3.38 -0.82
N SER A 235 -14.10 4.70 -0.78
CA SER A 235 -15.25 5.35 -0.11
C SER A 235 -16.59 5.02 -0.77
N LYS A 236 -16.58 4.56 -2.02
CA LYS A 236 -17.76 4.16 -2.79
C LYS A 236 -18.11 2.68 -2.62
N ILE A 237 -17.25 1.90 -1.97
CA ILE A 237 -17.44 0.46 -1.73
C ILE A 237 -18.05 0.28 -0.34
N ALA A 238 -19.14 -0.48 -0.24
CA ALA A 238 -19.74 -0.76 1.05
C ALA A 238 -18.79 -1.60 1.92
N ARG A 239 -18.73 -1.33 3.23
CA ARG A 239 -17.80 -2.01 4.16
C ARG A 239 -17.92 -3.53 4.13
N ASN A 240 -19.13 -4.06 4.01
CA ASN A 240 -19.39 -5.49 3.91
C ASN A 240 -18.99 -6.11 2.55
N GLN A 241 -18.63 -5.28 1.58
CA GLN A 241 -18.07 -5.70 0.30
C GLN A 241 -16.54 -5.60 0.28
N LEU A 242 -15.89 -5.09 1.32
CA LEU A 242 -14.43 -5.09 1.41
C LEU A 242 -13.93 -6.44 1.92
N GLN A 243 -12.96 -7.00 1.22
CA GLN A 243 -12.15 -8.12 1.68
C GLN A 243 -10.78 -7.58 2.09
N TYR A 244 -10.16 -8.25 3.06
CA TYR A 244 -8.82 -7.95 3.53
C TYR A 244 -7.93 -9.17 3.34
N SER A 245 -6.68 -8.93 3.01
CA SER A 245 -5.61 -9.92 2.96
C SER A 245 -4.47 -9.45 3.84
N VAL A 246 -3.58 -10.36 4.22
CA VAL A 246 -2.44 -10.06 5.08
C VAL A 246 -1.18 -10.73 4.57
N GLU A 247 -0.04 -10.11 4.81
CA GLU A 247 1.28 -10.74 4.68
C GLU A 247 2.26 -10.13 5.68
N SER A 248 3.36 -10.82 5.96
CA SER A 248 4.43 -10.24 6.80
C SER A 248 5.07 -9.04 6.11
N VAL A 249 5.57 -8.09 6.90
CA VAL A 249 6.24 -6.90 6.35
C VAL A 249 7.46 -7.27 5.48
N ASP A 250 8.16 -8.34 5.85
CA ASP A 250 9.31 -8.85 5.09
C ASP A 250 8.91 -9.42 3.73
N SER A 251 7.81 -10.18 3.67
CA SER A 251 7.24 -10.68 2.42
C SER A 251 6.85 -9.52 1.51
N PHE A 252 6.15 -8.54 2.06
CA PHE A 252 5.75 -7.34 1.32
C PHE A 252 6.98 -6.59 0.78
N ARG A 253 7.98 -6.33 1.63
CA ARG A 253 9.16 -5.58 1.25
C ARG A 253 9.89 -6.26 0.09
N LYS A 254 10.18 -7.54 0.24
CA LYS A 254 10.95 -8.32 -0.74
C LYS A 254 10.26 -8.45 -2.09
N PHE A 255 8.95 -8.74 -2.12
CA PHE A 255 8.26 -9.14 -3.35
C PHE A 255 7.31 -8.08 -3.91
N VAL A 256 7.00 -7.04 -3.14
CA VAL A 256 6.07 -5.98 -3.55
C VAL A 256 6.77 -4.63 -3.58
N TYR A 257 7.39 -4.23 -2.46
CA TYR A 257 8.04 -2.92 -2.40
C TYR A 257 9.28 -2.86 -3.29
N ASP A 258 10.24 -3.76 -3.08
CA ASP A 258 11.51 -3.76 -3.81
C ASP A 258 11.32 -4.04 -5.31
N GLU A 259 10.41 -4.94 -5.68
CA GLU A 259 10.16 -5.28 -7.09
C GLU A 259 9.31 -4.23 -7.81
N VAL A 260 8.25 -3.71 -7.16
CA VAL A 260 7.20 -2.97 -7.87
C VAL A 260 7.23 -1.47 -7.62
N VAL A 261 7.73 -1.07 -6.45
CA VAL A 261 7.85 0.34 -6.04
C VAL A 261 9.26 0.82 -6.37
N GLU A 262 10.30 0.15 -5.85
CA GLU A 262 11.70 0.54 -6.11
C GLU A 262 12.24 -0.01 -7.43
N GLY A 263 11.88 -1.23 -7.82
CA GLY A 263 12.38 -1.88 -9.02
C GLY A 263 12.08 -1.09 -10.29
N LYS A 264 10.95 -0.37 -10.31
CA LYS A 264 10.60 0.57 -11.37
C LYS A 264 11.43 1.86 -11.39
N ALA A 265 12.00 2.26 -10.26
CA ALA A 265 12.93 3.39 -10.22
C ALA A 265 14.32 3.02 -10.75
N LYS A 266 14.66 1.72 -10.79
CA LYS A 266 15.93 1.20 -11.29
C LYS A 266 15.88 0.73 -12.75
N GLN A 267 14.69 0.47 -13.30
CA GLN A 267 14.56 0.27 -14.74
C GLN A 267 14.84 1.59 -15.46
N ASN A 268 15.78 1.57 -16.41
CA ASN A 268 16.07 2.74 -17.24
C ASN A 268 14.76 3.26 -17.84
N GLN A 269 14.54 4.59 -17.80
CA GLN A 269 13.32 5.19 -18.35
C GLN A 269 13.07 4.80 -19.82
N ASP A 270 14.15 4.45 -20.55
CA ASP A 270 14.11 3.97 -21.93
C ASP A 270 13.47 2.58 -22.12
N GLU A 271 13.25 1.81 -21.04
CA GLU A 271 12.60 0.49 -21.08
C GLU A 271 11.10 0.51 -20.72
N VAL A 272 10.53 1.68 -20.40
CA VAL A 272 9.12 1.78 -19.99
C VAL A 272 8.24 2.09 -21.19
N MET A 273 7.47 1.11 -21.65
CA MET A 273 6.50 1.26 -22.74
C MET A 273 5.08 1.46 -22.21
N THR A 274 4.30 2.36 -22.82
CA THR A 274 2.86 2.47 -22.48
C THR A 274 2.09 1.28 -23.05
N LYS A 275 0.92 0.96 -22.47
CA LYS A 275 0.07 -0.13 -23.02
C LYS A 275 -0.37 0.13 -24.47
N ALA A 276 -0.54 1.40 -24.86
CA ALA A 276 -0.90 1.75 -26.23
C ALA A 276 0.24 1.42 -27.19
N GLU A 277 1.46 1.89 -26.89
CA GLU A 277 2.67 1.59 -27.66
C GLU A 277 2.98 0.08 -27.67
N ALA A 278 2.71 -0.62 -26.57
CA ALA A 278 2.90 -2.06 -26.50
C ALA A 278 1.92 -2.83 -27.40
N ARG A 279 0.66 -2.38 -27.51
CA ARG A 279 -0.31 -2.97 -28.45
C ARG A 279 0.09 -2.70 -29.90
N GLU A 280 0.59 -1.50 -30.17
CA GLU A 280 1.12 -1.15 -31.50
C GLU A 280 2.34 -2.01 -31.85
N THR A 281 3.29 -2.15 -30.92
CA THR A 281 4.52 -2.95 -31.09
C THR A 281 4.20 -4.43 -31.34
N LEU A 282 3.17 -4.98 -30.69
CA LEU A 282 2.71 -6.36 -30.95
C LEU A 282 1.79 -6.47 -32.18
N GLY A 283 1.47 -5.37 -32.87
CA GLY A 283 0.57 -5.36 -34.01
C GLY A 283 -0.86 -5.75 -33.66
N LEU A 284 -1.30 -5.43 -32.44
CA LEU A 284 -2.64 -5.73 -31.92
C LEU A 284 -3.63 -4.58 -32.17
N ILE A 285 -3.14 -3.40 -32.59
CA ILE A 285 -3.95 -2.28 -33.08
C ILE A 285 -3.84 -2.27 -34.61
N ASN A 286 -4.91 -2.67 -35.30
CA ASN A 286 -5.00 -2.54 -36.74
C ASN A 286 -5.52 -1.14 -37.11
N ASN A 287 -4.64 -0.19 -37.39
CA ASN A 287 -5.01 1.11 -37.95
C ASN A 287 -5.67 1.00 -39.36
N ASN A 288 -5.58 -0.16 -40.02
CA ASN A 288 -6.10 -0.38 -41.36
C ASN A 288 -7.56 -0.89 -41.43
N ASN A 289 -8.25 -1.08 -40.30
CA ASN A 289 -9.62 -1.60 -40.29
C ASN A 289 -10.69 -0.56 -39.91
N ILE A 290 -10.46 0.71 -40.28
CA ILE A 290 -11.45 1.80 -40.11
C ILE A 290 -12.57 1.73 -41.18
N ASN A 291 -12.37 0.99 -42.28
CA ASN A 291 -13.28 1.01 -43.43
C ASN A 291 -14.28 -0.14 -43.52
N ASN A 292 -14.25 -1.11 -42.60
CA ASN A 292 -15.26 -2.17 -42.58
C ASN A 292 -16.01 -2.14 -41.26
N ASN A 293 -17.32 -1.99 -41.40
CA ASN A 293 -18.37 -1.86 -40.39
C ASN A 293 -18.49 -3.08 -39.45
N THR A 294 -17.37 -3.54 -38.89
CA THR A 294 -17.32 -4.52 -37.81
C THR A 294 -17.04 -3.73 -36.55
N THR A 295 -18.10 -3.47 -35.80
CA THR A 295 -18.06 -2.89 -34.47
C THR A 295 -17.41 -3.88 -33.49
N THR A 296 -16.10 -4.11 -33.60
CA THR A 296 -15.35 -4.80 -32.54
C THR A 296 -14.93 -3.76 -31.53
N ASN A 297 -15.65 -3.76 -30.41
CA ASN A 297 -15.33 -3.13 -29.12
C ASN A 297 -13.88 -2.66 -29.02
N GLY A 298 -13.71 -1.33 -29.02
CA GLY A 298 -12.41 -0.69 -29.10
C GLY A 298 -11.53 -0.98 -27.91
N ALA A 299 -10.23 -1.20 -28.16
CA ALA A 299 -9.09 -1.12 -27.24
C ALA A 299 -9.11 -1.93 -25.91
N SER A 300 -10.26 -2.46 -25.47
CA SER A 300 -10.48 -3.07 -24.15
C SER A 300 -10.54 -4.60 -24.19
N ASP A 301 -10.77 -5.21 -25.37
CA ASP A 301 -11.02 -6.66 -25.50
C ASP A 301 -9.87 -7.44 -26.16
N ILE A 302 -8.62 -6.98 -26.05
CA ILE A 302 -7.47 -7.78 -26.52
C ILE A 302 -7.23 -8.93 -25.52
N SER A 303 -7.42 -10.16 -25.98
CA SER A 303 -7.27 -11.36 -25.16
C SER A 303 -5.80 -11.69 -24.88
N LYS A 304 -5.54 -12.33 -23.74
CA LYS A 304 -4.19 -12.86 -23.41
C LYS A 304 -3.66 -13.84 -24.46
N SER A 305 -4.54 -14.62 -25.08
CA SER A 305 -4.18 -15.54 -26.15
C SER A 305 -3.64 -14.80 -27.36
N GLU A 306 -4.27 -13.69 -27.75
CA GLU A 306 -3.79 -12.85 -28.86
C GLU A 306 -2.46 -12.19 -28.52
N ILE A 307 -2.29 -11.67 -27.30
CA ILE A 307 -1.01 -11.12 -26.82
C ILE A 307 0.11 -12.19 -26.91
N LYS A 308 -0.15 -13.41 -26.40
CA LYS A 308 0.81 -14.52 -26.46
C LYS A 308 1.09 -14.96 -27.88
N GLN A 309 0.09 -15.01 -28.75
CA GLN A 309 0.24 -15.41 -30.15
C GLN A 309 1.07 -14.39 -30.92
N ALA A 310 0.78 -13.10 -30.77
CA ALA A 310 1.53 -12.02 -31.38
C ALA A 310 2.99 -12.01 -30.92
N TYR A 311 3.22 -12.14 -29.60
CA TYR A 311 4.56 -12.27 -29.05
C TYR A 311 5.31 -13.47 -29.62
N ARG A 312 4.72 -14.68 -29.60
CA ARG A 312 5.39 -15.87 -30.15
C ARG A 312 5.77 -15.70 -31.62
N ARG A 313 4.89 -15.10 -32.44
CA ARG A 313 5.18 -14.83 -33.85
C ARG A 313 6.37 -13.88 -34.00
N LEU A 314 6.29 -12.71 -33.37
CA LEU A 314 7.34 -11.68 -33.48
C LEU A 314 8.67 -12.13 -32.85
N SER A 315 8.61 -12.86 -31.73
CA SER A 315 9.81 -13.44 -31.13
C SER A 315 10.46 -14.48 -32.03
N PHE A 316 9.68 -15.26 -32.77
CA PHE A 316 10.24 -16.20 -33.74
C PHE A 316 10.90 -15.45 -34.90
N ASP A 317 10.25 -14.41 -35.43
CA ASP A 317 10.75 -13.65 -36.59
C ASP A 317 11.99 -12.80 -36.27
N LEU A 318 12.06 -12.22 -35.06
CA LEU A 318 13.08 -11.24 -34.67
C LEU A 318 14.15 -11.81 -33.72
N HIS A 319 14.14 -13.12 -33.42
CA HIS A 319 15.11 -13.69 -32.48
C HIS A 319 16.56 -13.50 -32.97
N PRO A 320 17.49 -13.02 -32.14
CA PRO A 320 18.89 -12.80 -32.55
C PRO A 320 19.54 -14.09 -33.08
N ASP A 321 19.29 -15.25 -32.46
CA ASP A 321 19.83 -16.55 -32.90
C ASP A 321 19.37 -16.99 -34.30
N ARG A 322 18.29 -16.40 -34.84
CA ARG A 322 17.76 -16.77 -36.16
C ARG A 322 18.20 -15.81 -37.27
N PHE A 323 18.76 -14.66 -36.91
CA PHE A 323 19.26 -13.69 -37.89
C PHE A 323 20.65 -14.12 -38.39
N GLN A 324 20.78 -14.27 -39.71
CA GLN A 324 22.04 -14.56 -40.40
C GLN A 324 22.43 -13.39 -41.33
N GLY A 325 22.15 -12.17 -40.89
CA GLY A 325 22.35 -10.94 -41.66
C GLY A 325 23.72 -10.30 -41.42
N THR A 326 23.86 -9.08 -41.93
CA THR A 326 24.99 -8.21 -41.61
C THR A 326 25.01 -7.84 -40.11
N PRO A 327 26.15 -7.43 -39.53
CA PRO A 327 26.23 -7.05 -38.12
C PRO A 327 25.21 -5.97 -37.72
N GLU A 328 24.93 -5.03 -38.62
CA GLU A 328 23.98 -3.93 -38.42
C GLU A 328 22.52 -4.43 -38.38
N GLU A 329 22.16 -5.37 -39.26
CA GLU A 329 20.83 -6.00 -39.26
C GLU A 329 20.60 -6.85 -38.00
N CYS A 330 21.65 -7.54 -37.52
CA CYS A 330 21.60 -8.31 -36.28
C CYS A 330 21.36 -7.41 -35.07
N GLU A 331 22.03 -6.26 -35.00
CA GLU A 331 21.83 -5.28 -33.92
C GLU A 331 20.41 -4.67 -33.96
N ALA A 332 19.93 -4.31 -35.16
CA ALA A 332 18.57 -3.81 -35.35
C ALA A 332 17.51 -4.84 -34.95
N ALA A 333 17.69 -6.11 -35.33
CA ALA A 333 16.80 -7.20 -34.94
C ALA A 333 16.80 -7.44 -33.43
N ALA A 334 17.97 -7.44 -32.79
CA ALA A 334 18.09 -7.56 -31.33
C ALA A 334 17.37 -6.42 -30.60
N HIS A 335 17.50 -5.18 -31.09
CA HIS A 335 16.79 -4.04 -30.53
C HIS A 335 15.27 -4.14 -30.72
N GLN A 336 14.79 -4.58 -31.89
CA GLN A 336 13.36 -4.82 -32.11
C GLN A 336 12.81 -5.96 -31.25
N PHE A 337 13.57 -7.04 -31.08
CA PHE A 337 13.22 -8.15 -30.19
C PHE A 337 13.10 -7.68 -28.74
N SER A 338 14.03 -6.84 -28.27
CA SER A 338 13.95 -6.23 -26.95
C SER A 338 12.66 -5.41 -26.79
N LYS A 339 12.29 -4.59 -27.77
CA LYS A 339 11.01 -3.85 -27.77
C LYS A 339 9.80 -4.77 -27.74
N VAL A 340 9.80 -5.86 -28.51
CA VAL A 340 8.72 -6.87 -28.51
C VAL A 340 8.58 -7.56 -27.15
N LYS A 341 9.72 -7.87 -26.51
CA LYS A 341 9.74 -8.43 -25.16
C LYS A 341 9.16 -7.45 -24.14
N ILE A 342 9.59 -6.19 -24.16
CA ILE A 342 9.05 -5.13 -23.30
C ILE A 342 7.54 -4.94 -23.54
N ALA A 343 7.09 -4.98 -24.80
CA ALA A 343 5.68 -4.84 -25.14
C ALA A 343 4.84 -6.00 -24.59
N TYR A 344 5.33 -7.24 -24.73
CA TYR A 344 4.69 -8.42 -24.16
C TYR A 344 4.64 -8.37 -22.63
N GLU A 345 5.72 -8.00 -21.97
CA GLU A 345 5.77 -7.84 -20.51
C GLU A 345 4.83 -6.73 -20.06
N THR A 346 4.80 -5.59 -20.74
CA THR A 346 3.90 -4.46 -20.46
C THR A 346 2.43 -4.89 -20.55
N LEU A 347 2.06 -5.62 -21.60
CA LEU A 347 0.69 -6.11 -21.80
C LEU A 347 0.36 -7.36 -21.00
N SER A 348 1.35 -8.09 -20.50
CA SER A 348 1.16 -9.21 -19.58
C SER A 348 1.12 -8.73 -18.13
N SER A 349 1.74 -7.60 -17.82
CA SER A 349 1.76 -6.96 -16.51
C SER A 349 0.37 -6.39 -16.20
N GLY A 350 -0.18 -6.76 -15.04
CA GLY A 350 -1.52 -6.33 -14.60
C GLY A 350 -2.69 -7.05 -15.27
N VAL A 351 -2.45 -8.03 -16.16
CA VAL A 351 -3.55 -8.84 -16.70
C VAL A 351 -3.69 -10.07 -15.81
N ARG A 352 -4.82 -10.16 -15.11
CA ARG A 352 -5.21 -11.23 -14.17
C ARG A 352 -4.83 -12.61 -14.69
N GLY A 353 -4.27 -13.48 -13.84
CA GLY A 353 -3.94 -14.86 -14.21
C GLY A 353 -5.10 -15.53 -14.97
N LEU A 354 -4.80 -16.47 -15.88
CA LEU A 354 -5.82 -17.27 -16.58
C LEU A 354 -6.79 -17.98 -15.60
N ASP A 355 -6.40 -18.05 -14.33
CA ASP A 355 -7.11 -18.75 -13.25
C ASP A 355 -7.91 -17.79 -12.34
N GLY A 356 -8.09 -16.51 -12.73
CA GLY A 356 -8.80 -15.52 -11.91
C GLY A 356 -8.00 -14.98 -10.72
N ILE A 357 -6.71 -15.29 -10.66
CA ILE A 357 -5.78 -14.86 -9.60
C ILE A 357 -5.46 -13.36 -9.77
N SER A 358 -5.45 -12.64 -8.64
CA SER A 358 -5.11 -11.22 -8.55
C SER A 358 -3.68 -10.95 -9.07
N TRP A 359 -3.43 -9.80 -9.68
CA TRP A 359 -2.06 -9.45 -10.09
C TRP A 359 -1.17 -9.26 -8.87
N TYR A 360 -1.67 -8.60 -7.83
CA TYR A 360 -0.96 -8.46 -6.56
C TYR A 360 -0.56 -9.83 -5.99
N GLU A 361 -1.46 -10.81 -6.02
CA GLU A 361 -1.23 -12.18 -5.54
C GLU A 361 -0.18 -12.93 -6.38
N SER A 362 0.00 -12.57 -7.65
CA SER A 362 1.01 -13.19 -8.52
C SER A 362 2.45 -12.71 -8.29
N LEU A 363 2.65 -11.61 -7.54
CA LEU A 363 3.98 -11.06 -7.26
C LEU A 363 4.84 -12.03 -6.45
N GLY A 364 6.13 -12.10 -6.74
CA GLY A 364 7.06 -13.05 -6.13
C GLY A 364 6.87 -14.53 -6.51
N GLY A 365 5.82 -14.87 -7.27
CA GLY A 365 5.56 -16.23 -7.75
C GLY A 365 5.53 -17.27 -6.62
N ARG A 366 6.14 -18.45 -6.85
CA ARG A 366 6.20 -19.53 -5.86
C ARG A 366 7.05 -19.21 -4.63
N ALA A 367 7.90 -18.19 -4.68
CA ALA A 367 8.77 -17.82 -3.58
C ALA A 367 8.04 -16.99 -2.51
N ARG A 368 6.91 -16.37 -2.85
CA ARG A 368 6.11 -15.58 -1.91
C ARG A 368 5.06 -16.45 -1.25
N THR A 369 5.43 -17.02 -0.12
CA THR A 369 4.55 -17.86 0.71
C THR A 369 3.85 -17.07 1.82
N GLY A 370 4.29 -15.84 2.10
CA GLY A 370 3.75 -15.01 3.18
C GLY A 370 2.43 -14.33 2.87
N PHE A 371 2.00 -14.31 1.60
CA PHE A 371 0.73 -13.70 1.21
C PHE A 371 -0.45 -14.63 1.51
N VAL A 372 -1.40 -14.09 2.27
CA VAL A 372 -2.62 -14.77 2.69
C VAL A 372 -3.78 -14.12 1.97
N GLY A 373 -4.60 -14.92 1.30
CA GLY A 373 -5.80 -14.43 0.61
C GLY A 373 -6.86 -13.82 1.55
N PRO A 374 -8.15 -13.83 1.16
CA PRO A 374 -9.20 -13.21 1.95
C PRO A 374 -9.26 -13.74 3.39
N VAL A 375 -9.12 -12.84 4.36
CA VAL A 375 -9.28 -13.11 5.79
C VAL A 375 -10.77 -13.19 6.11
N ASN A 376 -11.19 -14.26 6.78
CA ASN A 376 -12.56 -14.42 7.25
C ASN A 376 -12.81 -13.50 8.46
N LEU A 377 -13.60 -12.44 8.27
CA LEU A 377 -13.89 -11.50 9.34
C LEU A 377 -14.84 -12.09 10.39
N LEU A 378 -14.51 -11.87 11.66
CA LEU A 378 -15.29 -12.30 12.80
C LEU A 378 -16.07 -11.12 13.40
N PRO A 379 -17.14 -11.38 14.19
CA PRO A 379 -17.82 -10.33 14.92
C PRO A 379 -16.87 -9.56 15.84
N LEU A 380 -16.97 -8.22 15.83
CA LEU A 380 -16.08 -7.33 16.58
C LEU A 380 -15.89 -7.73 18.05
N ALA A 381 -17.00 -8.04 18.73
CA ALA A 381 -16.96 -8.42 20.14
C ALA A 381 -16.15 -9.70 20.38
N ALA A 382 -16.34 -10.72 19.53
CA ALA A 382 -15.61 -11.98 19.61
C ALA A 382 -14.11 -11.79 19.35
N ALA A 383 -13.77 -10.97 18.35
CA ALA A 383 -12.39 -10.64 18.02
C ALA A 383 -11.68 -9.90 19.18
N GLN A 384 -12.33 -8.88 19.75
CA GLN A 384 -11.78 -8.12 20.88
C GLN A 384 -11.63 -8.96 22.15
N GLU A 385 -12.61 -9.82 22.44
CA GLU A 385 -12.55 -10.75 23.56
C GLU A 385 -11.39 -11.73 23.40
N HIS A 386 -11.19 -12.28 22.20
CA HIS A 386 -10.09 -13.20 21.91
C HIS A 386 -8.72 -12.53 22.11
N LEU A 387 -8.51 -11.34 21.56
CA LEU A 387 -7.26 -10.58 21.77
C LEU A 387 -7.01 -10.34 23.27
N SER A 388 -8.04 -9.90 24.00
CA SER A 388 -7.94 -9.62 25.43
C SER A 388 -7.61 -10.87 26.25
N ARG A 389 -8.26 -12.00 25.97
CA ARG A 389 -8.05 -13.27 26.67
C ARG A 389 -6.60 -13.75 26.58
N HIS A 390 -6.00 -13.58 25.41
CA HIS A 390 -4.63 -14.00 25.15
C HIS A 390 -3.60 -12.89 25.37
N LYS A 391 -3.99 -11.76 25.99
CA LYS A 391 -3.12 -10.59 26.24
C LYS A 391 -2.43 -10.09 24.97
N ALA A 392 -3.10 -10.24 23.83
CA ALA A 392 -2.62 -9.75 22.56
C ALA A 392 -3.09 -8.31 22.34
N GLU A 393 -2.21 -7.51 21.76
CA GLU A 393 -2.43 -6.10 21.48
C GLU A 393 -2.05 -5.81 20.03
N GLY A 394 -2.97 -5.21 19.30
CA GLY A 394 -2.70 -4.74 17.94
C GLY A 394 -2.73 -3.21 17.83
N ALA A 395 -2.11 -2.73 16.77
CA ALA A 395 -2.22 -1.36 16.31
C ALA A 395 -2.08 -1.33 14.78
N ILE A 396 -2.74 -0.38 14.13
CA ILE A 396 -2.61 -0.17 12.69
C ILE A 396 -2.23 1.28 12.39
N CYS A 397 -1.50 1.47 11.30
CA CYS A 397 -1.22 2.77 10.70
C CYS A 397 -1.49 2.71 9.19
N GLY A 398 -1.92 3.82 8.60
CA GLY A 398 -2.13 3.90 7.16
C GLY A 398 -0.82 3.95 6.38
N LEU A 399 -0.78 3.30 5.22
CA LEU A 399 0.33 3.46 4.28
C LEU A 399 0.25 4.80 3.56
N ASP A 400 1.36 5.24 2.97
CA ASP A 400 1.43 6.45 2.15
C ASP A 400 0.34 6.44 1.05
N PRO A 401 -0.55 7.44 1.01
CA PRO A 401 -1.58 7.55 -0.02
C PRO A 401 -1.04 7.47 -1.45
N VAL A 402 0.18 7.96 -1.72
CA VAL A 402 0.81 7.86 -3.04
C VAL A 402 1.06 6.40 -3.42
N LEU A 403 1.55 5.60 -2.47
CA LEU A 403 1.74 4.17 -2.64
C LEU A 403 0.40 3.49 -2.91
N VAL A 404 -0.61 3.70 -2.06
CA VAL A 404 -1.96 3.12 -2.20
C VAL A 404 -2.56 3.46 -3.58
N GLN A 405 -2.51 4.74 -3.96
CA GLN A 405 -3.04 5.22 -5.23
C GLN A 405 -2.29 4.64 -6.44
N SER A 406 -0.99 4.34 -6.32
CA SER A 406 -0.21 3.72 -7.40
C SER A 406 -0.68 2.29 -7.73
N PHE A 407 -1.17 1.54 -6.74
CA PHE A 407 -1.76 0.21 -6.95
C PHE A 407 -3.17 0.33 -7.55
N VAL A 408 -3.98 1.26 -7.05
CA VAL A 408 -5.32 1.53 -7.62
C VAL A 408 -5.22 1.99 -9.08
N ALA A 409 -4.29 2.89 -9.40
CA ALA A 409 -4.12 3.41 -10.75
C ALA A 409 -3.74 2.32 -11.76
N ARG A 410 -3.02 1.26 -11.34
CA ARG A 410 -2.71 0.12 -12.22
C ARG A 410 -3.98 -0.63 -12.63
N HIS A 411 -4.90 -0.80 -11.69
CA HIS A 411 -6.18 -1.41 -11.98
C HIS A 411 -7.04 -0.54 -12.91
N LEU A 412 -7.14 0.76 -12.63
CA LEU A 412 -7.94 1.67 -13.48
C LEU A 412 -7.37 1.87 -14.89
N ARG A 413 -6.10 1.53 -15.13
CA ARG A 413 -5.48 1.49 -16.47
C ARG A 413 -5.62 0.14 -17.17
N SER A 414 -6.20 -0.86 -16.51
CA SER A 414 -6.45 -2.20 -17.08
C SER A 414 -7.85 -2.37 -17.66
N GLU A 415 -8.80 -1.59 -17.16
CA GLU A 415 -10.11 -1.34 -17.78
C GLU A 415 -9.97 -0.23 -18.82
#